data_AF-A0A8S9INN8-F1
#
_entry.id   AF-A0A8S9INN8-F1
#
_cell.length_a   1.000
_cell.length_b   1.000
_cell.length_c   1.000
_cell.angle_alpha   90.00
_cell.angle_beta   90.00
_cell.angle_gamma   90.00
#
_symmetry.space_group_name_H-M   'P 1'
#
loop_
_entity.id
_entity.type
_entity.pdbx_description
1 polymer ?
#
loop_
_entity_poly.entity_id
_entity_poly.type
_entity_poly.pdbx_seq_one_letter_code
_entity_poly.pdbx_strand_id
1 'polypeptide(L)'
;MPTSTVLLCCVVLIQLFAGQTDARSSSPWQTLSGGAPLVIARGGFSGLFPDSSSAAYGFAVQTSVPGAVLWCDVQLTKDGAGICFPDLKLNNASTVEYFYPNRQKSYPVNGVSTQGWFTIDFSLSDLSNVYLLRGILSRTEKFDGRYPILTVEYVTTQIKPESFWLNVQHDAFYEQQNLSMSNFLISASRIVSINYISSPEVNFFTKIAGRLGRNGPIFVFQFLRKEDIEPTTNRTYGSILSNLTFVKTFASGILVPKSYILPLDDKQYLVPPPPKSLVQDAHEAGLQVYVSGFANDIDIAHDYSSDPVSEYLSFVDNGNFSVDGVLSDFPLTASSSIGNRCLGTQETLPPYMAPVEPGSLLQAVNAIPPAQAPNPVFTDDDVTEPPLPPVAAKSPTSTPGDSFTNAQAPTPSGQTRLTLSLRFSVFASLLLLWISSPLCS
;
A
#
# COMPACT_ATOMS: atom_id res chain seq x y z
N MET A 1 -31.73 2.75 -69.48
CA MET A 1 -31.09 1.46 -69.12
C MET A 1 -29.77 1.75 -68.41
N PRO A 2 -29.41 0.95 -67.40
CA PRO A 2 -29.08 1.35 -66.03
C PRO A 2 -27.57 1.28 -65.75
N THR A 3 -26.98 1.79 -64.66
CA THR A 3 -27.01 1.38 -63.23
C THR A 3 -26.20 2.47 -62.47
N SER A 4 -26.41 2.87 -61.23
CA SER A 4 -26.62 2.03 -60.06
C SER A 4 -27.20 2.88 -58.92
N THR A 5 -28.37 2.44 -58.48
CA THR A 5 -28.92 2.56 -57.14
C THR A 5 -27.86 2.18 -56.08
N VAL A 6 -28.07 2.59 -54.82
CA VAL A 6 -27.27 2.30 -53.61
C VAL A 6 -26.29 3.41 -53.17
N LEU A 7 -26.73 4.66 -53.16
CA LEU A 7 -26.21 5.61 -52.16
C LEU A 7 -27.33 6.45 -51.53
N LEU A 8 -28.49 5.82 -51.35
CA LEU A 8 -29.65 6.36 -50.66
C LEU A 8 -29.92 5.49 -49.42
N CYS A 9 -28.96 5.45 -48.48
CA CYS A 9 -29.18 4.85 -47.14
C CYS A 9 -28.25 5.38 -46.03
N CYS A 10 -27.26 6.24 -46.30
CA CYS A 10 -26.33 6.69 -45.24
C CYS A 10 -26.56 8.14 -44.78
N VAL A 11 -27.51 8.88 -45.36
CA VAL A 11 -27.78 10.29 -45.01
C VAL A 11 -28.93 10.45 -43.98
N VAL A 12 -29.51 9.36 -43.45
CA VAL A 12 -30.65 9.41 -42.50
C VAL A 12 -30.38 8.73 -41.14
N LEU A 13 -29.15 8.30 -40.85
CA LEU A 13 -28.79 7.73 -39.53
C LEU A 13 -27.94 8.65 -38.64
N ILE A 14 -27.82 9.95 -38.97
CA ILE A 14 -27.04 10.93 -38.19
C ILE A 14 -27.88 11.73 -37.18
N GLN A 15 -29.20 11.53 -37.07
CA GLN A 15 -30.05 12.40 -36.22
C GLN A 15 -31.14 11.66 -35.42
N LEU A 16 -30.88 10.43 -34.95
CA LEU A 16 -31.75 9.78 -33.97
C LEU A 16 -30.96 9.46 -32.70
N PHE A 17 -31.05 10.42 -31.78
CA PHE A 17 -30.79 10.27 -30.36
C PHE A 17 -29.39 9.76 -29.97
N ALA A 18 -28.38 10.61 -30.20
CA ALA A 18 -27.42 10.87 -29.13
C ALA A 18 -28.16 11.57 -27.98
N GLY A 19 -29.01 10.83 -27.29
CA GLY A 19 -29.36 11.15 -25.92
C GLY A 19 -28.08 10.99 -25.13
N GLN A 20 -27.25 12.03 -25.11
CA GLN A 20 -26.38 12.27 -23.97
C GLN A 20 -27.33 12.51 -22.80
N THR A 21 -27.81 11.41 -22.21
CA THR A 21 -27.91 11.41 -20.76
C THR A 21 -26.53 11.81 -20.30
N ASP A 22 -26.42 13.01 -19.73
CA ASP A 22 -25.47 13.30 -18.68
C ASP A 22 -25.64 12.20 -17.62
N ALA A 23 -25.08 11.02 -17.90
CA ALA A 23 -24.58 10.15 -16.87
C ALA A 23 -23.42 10.95 -16.32
N ARG A 24 -23.75 11.84 -15.38
CA ARG A 24 -22.84 12.33 -14.36
C ARG A 24 -22.18 11.05 -13.83
N SER A 25 -21.03 10.70 -14.40
CA SER A 25 -20.25 9.53 -14.01
C SER A 25 -19.99 9.77 -12.54
N SER A 26 -20.81 9.17 -11.66
CA SER A 26 -20.49 9.12 -10.26
C SER A 26 -19.10 8.52 -10.22
N SER A 27 -18.17 9.23 -9.59
CA SER A 27 -16.87 8.65 -9.30
C SER A 27 -17.06 7.21 -8.81
N PRO A 28 -16.24 6.26 -9.29
CA PRO A 28 -16.30 4.90 -8.78
C PRO A 28 -15.96 4.84 -7.28
N TRP A 29 -15.13 5.76 -6.80
CA TRP A 29 -14.66 5.78 -5.41
C TRP A 29 -15.51 6.69 -4.53
N GLN A 30 -15.76 6.25 -3.30
CA GLN A 30 -16.41 7.05 -2.25
C GLN A 30 -15.41 7.92 -1.48
N THR A 31 -14.35 8.38 -2.15
CA THR A 31 -13.41 9.36 -1.59
C THR A 31 -14.02 10.76 -1.65
N LEU A 32 -13.45 11.73 -0.92
CA LEU A 32 -13.99 13.09 -0.91
C LEU A 32 -13.95 13.74 -2.30
N SER A 33 -12.91 13.43 -3.07
CA SER A 33 -12.70 13.97 -4.43
C SER A 33 -13.40 13.16 -5.53
N GLY A 34 -13.79 11.93 -5.23
CA GLY A 34 -14.17 10.96 -6.25
C GLY A 34 -12.99 10.44 -7.11
N GLY A 35 -11.75 10.63 -6.65
CA GLY A 35 -10.58 10.00 -7.23
C GLY A 35 -10.30 8.65 -6.58
N ALA A 36 -9.43 7.85 -7.22
CA ALA A 36 -8.85 6.69 -6.55
C ALA A 36 -8.07 7.12 -5.29
N PRO A 37 -8.11 6.34 -4.20
CA PRO A 37 -7.30 6.60 -3.02
C PRO A 37 -5.80 6.71 -3.36
N LEU A 38 -5.08 7.59 -2.66
CA LEU A 38 -3.64 7.73 -2.85
C LEU A 38 -2.87 6.58 -2.22
N VAL A 39 -1.89 6.05 -2.96
CA VAL A 39 -0.81 5.23 -2.39
C VAL A 39 0.28 6.16 -1.88
N ILE A 40 0.53 6.15 -0.57
CA ILE A 40 1.55 6.97 0.07
C ILE A 40 2.65 6.05 0.62
N ALA A 41 3.85 6.13 0.05
CA ALA A 41 4.98 5.27 0.38
C ALA A 41 5.81 5.85 1.55
N ARG A 42 5.61 5.31 2.77
CA ARG A 42 6.26 5.77 4.00
C ARG A 42 7.77 5.54 3.94
N GLY A 43 8.53 6.60 3.70
CA GLY A 43 9.98 6.48 3.51
C GLY A 43 10.35 5.70 2.24
N GLY A 44 9.44 5.61 1.26
CA GLY A 44 9.56 4.73 0.10
C GLY A 44 9.10 3.30 0.42
N PHE A 45 9.80 2.29 -0.08
CA PHE A 45 9.55 0.88 0.23
C PHE A 45 10.30 0.46 1.51
N SER A 46 9.92 1.07 2.64
CA SER A 46 10.56 0.87 3.96
C SER A 46 10.31 -0.51 4.57
N GLY A 47 9.37 -1.29 4.01
CA GLY A 47 9.17 -2.70 4.32
C GLY A 47 10.34 -3.60 3.93
N LEU A 48 11.18 -3.15 3.00
CA LEU A 48 12.31 -3.94 2.47
C LEU A 48 13.67 -3.24 2.68
N PHE A 49 13.73 -1.92 2.50
CA PHE A 49 14.95 -1.13 2.59
C PHE A 49 14.92 -0.23 3.83
N PRO A 50 16.08 0.27 4.31
CA PRO A 50 16.12 1.34 5.29
C PRO A 50 15.24 2.52 4.84
N ASP A 51 14.43 3.01 5.77
CA ASP A 51 13.49 4.11 5.54
C ASP A 51 14.20 5.33 4.96
N SER A 52 13.58 5.98 3.97
CA SER A 52 14.07 7.20 3.34
C SER A 52 15.41 7.06 2.60
N SER A 53 15.85 5.82 2.33
CA SER A 53 17.00 5.55 1.48
C SER A 53 16.69 5.77 0.00
N SER A 54 17.74 6.01 -0.80
CA SER A 54 17.60 6.15 -2.25
C SER A 54 17.03 4.89 -2.92
N ALA A 55 17.35 3.70 -2.38
CA ALA A 55 16.78 2.44 -2.83
C ALA A 55 15.30 2.31 -2.46
N ALA A 56 14.91 2.68 -1.23
CA ALA A 56 13.51 2.64 -0.81
C ALA A 56 12.63 3.53 -1.71
N TYR A 57 13.06 4.77 -1.92
CA TYR A 57 12.34 5.73 -2.77
C TYR A 57 12.34 5.31 -4.24
N GLY A 58 13.51 4.96 -4.79
CA GLY A 58 13.63 4.55 -6.19
C GLY A 58 12.84 3.28 -6.50
N PHE A 59 12.78 2.33 -5.58
CA PHE A 59 11.97 1.13 -5.74
C PHE A 59 10.48 1.44 -5.68
N ALA A 60 10.03 2.26 -4.72
CA ALA A 60 8.64 2.69 -4.64
C ALA A 60 8.16 3.39 -5.92
N VAL A 61 8.96 4.28 -6.51
CA VAL A 61 8.63 4.95 -7.79
C VAL A 61 8.49 3.96 -8.94
N GLN A 62 9.31 2.90 -8.97
CA GLN A 62 9.30 1.92 -10.06
C GLN A 62 8.17 0.89 -9.95
N THR A 63 7.72 0.56 -8.74
CA THR A 63 6.80 -0.56 -8.51
C THR A 63 5.39 -0.16 -8.13
N SER A 64 5.16 1.10 -7.75
CA SER A 64 3.83 1.55 -7.33
C SER A 64 2.96 2.00 -8.50
N VAL A 65 1.66 2.20 -8.25
CA VAL A 65 0.76 2.84 -9.23
C VAL A 65 1.24 4.25 -9.61
N PRO A 66 0.88 4.74 -10.81
CA PRO A 66 1.10 6.15 -11.17
C PRO A 66 0.48 7.10 -10.14
N GLY A 67 1.10 8.25 -9.90
CA GLY A 67 0.66 9.20 -8.88
C GLY A 67 0.95 8.79 -7.42
N ALA A 68 1.67 7.68 -7.17
CA ALA A 68 2.08 7.32 -5.83
C ALA A 68 2.92 8.46 -5.18
N VAL A 69 2.58 8.77 -3.94
CA VAL A 69 3.19 9.88 -3.19
C VAL A 69 4.36 9.34 -2.37
N LEU A 70 5.55 9.96 -2.50
CA LEU A 70 6.65 9.65 -1.59
C LEU A 70 6.54 10.46 -0.31
N TRP A 71 6.63 9.78 0.83
CA TRP A 71 6.59 10.37 2.16
C TRP A 71 7.99 10.53 2.75
N CYS A 72 8.24 11.70 3.33
CA CYS A 72 9.46 12.04 4.04
C CYS A 72 9.10 12.66 5.39
N ASP A 73 9.48 11.98 6.47
CA ASP A 73 9.55 12.61 7.78
C ASP A 73 10.73 13.58 7.77
N VAL A 74 10.43 14.88 7.76
CA VAL A 74 11.46 15.91 7.64
C VAL A 74 12.03 16.27 9.00
N GLN A 75 13.35 16.21 9.10
CA GLN A 75 14.10 16.64 10.28
C GLN A 75 15.07 17.75 9.89
N LEU A 76 15.38 18.66 10.82
CA LEU A 76 16.41 19.68 10.62
C LEU A 76 17.72 19.31 11.31
N THR A 77 18.82 19.49 10.59
CA THR A 77 20.17 19.44 11.13
C THR A 77 20.49 20.71 11.93
N LYS A 78 21.62 20.69 12.66
CA LYS A 78 22.14 21.84 13.42
C LYS A 78 22.26 23.13 12.61
N ASP A 79 22.66 22.99 11.35
CA ASP A 79 22.84 24.07 10.37
C ASP A 79 21.57 24.36 9.55
N GLY A 80 20.43 23.78 9.92
CA GLY A 80 19.11 24.07 9.35
C GLY A 80 18.84 23.40 8.00
N ALA A 81 19.64 22.41 7.59
CA ALA A 81 19.35 21.61 6.41
C ALA A 81 18.24 20.59 6.69
N GLY A 82 17.32 20.41 5.74
CA GLY A 82 16.24 19.43 5.85
C GLY A 82 16.62 18.07 5.28
N ILE A 83 16.53 17.04 6.12
CA ILE A 83 16.79 15.64 5.78
C ILE A 83 15.51 14.81 5.90
N CYS A 84 15.42 13.75 5.09
CA CYS A 84 14.39 12.73 5.23
C CYS A 84 14.89 11.63 6.17
N PHE A 85 14.29 11.56 7.35
CA PHE A 85 14.69 10.61 8.38
C PHE A 85 13.52 10.36 9.37
N PRO A 86 13.22 9.09 9.71
CA PRO A 86 11.95 8.71 10.35
C PRO A 86 11.79 9.15 11.81
N ASP A 87 12.86 9.58 12.48
CA ASP A 87 12.86 9.84 13.93
C ASP A 87 13.77 11.02 14.31
N LEU A 88 13.42 11.75 15.36
CA LEU A 88 14.26 12.83 15.87
C LEU A 88 15.65 12.35 16.34
N LYS A 89 15.73 11.10 16.82
CA LYS A 89 16.96 10.41 17.22
C LYS A 89 17.55 9.62 16.06
N LEU A 90 18.70 10.07 15.57
CA LEU A 90 19.45 9.43 14.50
C LEU A 90 19.85 7.97 14.82
N ASN A 91 20.09 7.64 16.09
CA ASN A 91 20.48 6.27 16.47
C ASN A 91 19.34 5.24 16.35
N ASN A 92 18.09 5.66 16.09
CA ASN A 92 16.99 4.73 15.90
C ASN A 92 17.00 4.05 14.51
N ALA A 93 17.64 4.66 13.51
CA ALA A 93 17.66 4.15 12.13
C ALA A 93 18.95 4.50 11.37
N SER A 94 20.07 4.68 12.08
CA SER A 94 21.36 4.96 11.45
C SER A 94 22.56 4.50 12.27
N THR A 95 23.73 4.49 11.64
CA THR A 95 25.02 4.15 12.25
C THR A 95 25.63 5.27 13.10
N VAL A 96 24.90 6.35 13.41
CA VAL A 96 25.45 7.56 14.04
C VAL A 96 26.21 7.28 15.34
N GLU A 97 25.75 6.31 16.13
CA GLU A 97 26.35 5.97 17.43
C GLU A 97 27.76 5.37 17.27
N TYR A 98 28.02 4.65 16.17
CA TYR A 98 29.32 4.07 15.89
C TYR A 98 30.33 5.14 15.47
N PHE A 99 29.90 6.14 14.70
CA PHE A 99 30.76 7.23 14.24
C PHE A 99 30.96 8.32 15.30
N TYR A 100 29.99 8.49 16.20
CA TYR A 100 30.00 9.55 17.21
C TYR A 100 29.60 9.05 18.61
N PRO A 101 30.30 8.05 19.19
CA PRO A 101 29.86 7.37 20.43
C PRO A 101 29.73 8.30 21.65
N ASN A 102 30.44 9.42 21.66
CA ASN A 102 30.46 10.36 22.78
C ASN A 102 29.60 11.62 22.55
N ARG A 103 28.77 11.65 21.50
CA ARG A 103 27.91 12.80 21.15
C ARG A 103 26.43 12.61 21.50
N GLN A 104 26.13 11.66 22.39
CA GLN A 104 24.78 11.52 22.93
C GLN A 104 24.43 12.71 23.83
N LYS A 105 23.19 13.19 23.75
CA LYS A 105 22.66 14.25 24.61
C LYS A 105 21.25 13.92 25.08
N SER A 106 20.78 14.69 26.07
CA SER A 106 19.42 14.60 26.58
C SER A 106 18.68 15.92 26.36
N TYR A 107 17.49 15.83 25.79
CA TYR A 107 16.60 16.98 25.57
C TYR A 107 15.17 16.66 26.04
N PRO A 108 14.40 17.65 26.49
CA PRO A 108 12.97 17.47 26.72
C PRO A 108 12.24 17.41 25.36
N VAL A 109 11.70 16.26 25.01
CA VAL A 109 10.83 16.08 23.85
C VAL A 109 9.41 15.93 24.36
N ASN A 110 8.53 16.88 24.05
CA ASN A 110 7.16 16.93 24.57
C ASN A 110 7.09 16.79 26.11
N GLY A 111 8.04 17.40 26.82
CA GLY A 111 8.13 17.37 28.28
C GLY A 111 8.83 16.13 28.86
N VAL A 112 9.19 15.13 28.04
CA VAL A 112 9.89 13.91 28.47
C VAL A 112 11.37 14.03 28.20
N SER A 113 12.20 13.89 29.24
CA SER A 113 13.66 13.84 29.10
C SER A 113 14.05 12.62 28.27
N THR A 114 14.54 12.88 27.06
CA THR A 114 14.84 11.86 26.07
C THR A 114 16.32 11.93 25.74
N GLN A 115 17.02 10.81 25.85
CA GLN A 115 18.45 10.70 25.56
C GLN A 115 18.68 10.03 24.20
N GLY A 116 19.64 10.53 23.42
CA GLY A 116 19.95 9.99 22.09
C GLY A 116 20.89 10.87 21.28
N TRP A 117 21.02 10.56 20.00
CA TRP A 117 21.75 11.35 19.01
C TRP A 117 20.74 12.18 18.21
N PHE A 118 20.54 13.43 18.59
CA PHE A 118 19.51 14.26 17.99
C PHE A 118 19.99 14.90 16.70
N THR A 119 19.10 15.03 15.71
CA THR A 119 19.41 15.68 14.42
C THR A 119 20.01 17.09 14.56
N ILE A 120 19.55 17.85 15.56
CA ILE A 120 20.04 19.21 15.88
C ILE A 120 21.49 19.28 16.39
N ASP A 121 22.11 18.15 16.71
CA ASP A 121 23.49 18.09 17.23
C ASP A 121 24.54 17.93 16.12
N PHE A 122 24.09 17.62 14.90
CA PHE A 122 24.93 17.30 13.75
C PHE A 122 24.65 18.30 12.63
N SER A 123 25.70 18.85 12.01
CA SER A 123 25.52 19.56 10.73
C SER A 123 25.28 18.55 9.60
N LEU A 124 24.80 19.02 8.45
CA LEU A 124 24.67 18.14 7.28
C LEU A 124 26.03 17.49 6.90
N SER A 125 27.13 18.22 7.05
CA SER A 125 28.47 17.69 6.78
C SER A 125 28.89 16.59 7.77
N ASP A 126 28.48 16.68 9.04
CA ASP A 126 28.74 15.62 10.02
C ASP A 126 28.04 14.30 9.60
N LEU A 127 26.86 14.40 8.98
CA LEU A 127 26.07 13.23 8.56
C LEU A 127 26.58 12.56 7.28
N SER A 128 27.60 13.10 6.62
CA SER A 128 28.14 12.55 5.36
C SER A 128 28.64 11.11 5.46
N ASN A 129 29.10 10.69 6.66
CA ASN A 129 29.56 9.32 6.93
C ASN A 129 28.55 8.48 7.71
N VAL A 130 27.33 8.99 7.94
CA VAL A 130 26.28 8.28 8.65
C VAL A 130 25.39 7.58 7.64
N TYR A 131 25.22 6.26 7.83
CA TYR A 131 24.45 5.41 6.94
C TYR A 131 23.16 4.96 7.62
N LEU A 132 22.12 4.82 6.81
CA LEU A 132 20.81 4.35 7.23
C LEU A 132 20.86 2.85 7.60
N LEU A 133 20.09 2.51 8.62
CA LEU A 133 19.82 1.16 9.10
C LEU A 133 18.31 0.92 9.09
N ARG A 134 17.88 -0.35 9.11
CA ARG A 134 16.49 -0.70 9.43
C ARG A 134 16.09 -0.10 10.78
N GLY A 135 14.94 0.56 10.84
CA GLY A 135 14.34 1.01 12.11
C GLY A 135 13.57 -0.09 12.83
N ILE A 136 13.15 -1.13 12.10
CA ILE A 136 12.42 -2.29 12.65
C ILE A 136 13.33 -3.51 12.59
N LEU A 137 13.72 -4.02 13.75
CA LEU A 137 14.73 -5.08 13.86
C LEU A 137 14.25 -6.46 13.36
N SER A 138 12.94 -6.69 13.26
CA SER A 138 12.39 -7.90 12.63
C SER A 138 12.55 -7.91 11.10
N ARG A 139 12.84 -6.76 10.47
CA ARG A 139 13.11 -6.67 9.03
C ARG A 139 14.55 -7.05 8.70
N THR A 140 14.82 -7.32 7.42
CA THR A 140 16.14 -7.77 6.96
C THR A 140 17.23 -6.70 7.12
N GLU A 141 18.39 -7.09 7.67
CA GLU A 141 19.62 -6.27 7.74
C GLU A 141 20.39 -6.20 6.41
N LYS A 142 19.95 -6.94 5.39
CA LYS A 142 20.74 -7.11 4.16
C LYS A 142 21.15 -5.79 3.51
N PHE A 143 20.39 -4.73 3.76
CA PHE A 143 20.56 -3.39 3.20
C PHE A 143 21.11 -2.35 4.19
N ASP A 144 21.39 -2.74 5.43
CA ASP A 144 21.93 -1.87 6.47
C ASP A 144 23.31 -1.32 6.11
N GLY A 145 23.57 -0.06 6.45
CA GLY A 145 24.90 0.55 6.34
C GLY A 145 25.33 0.88 4.91
N ARG A 146 24.40 0.88 3.94
CA ARG A 146 24.71 1.06 2.51
C ARG A 146 24.33 2.43 1.95
N TYR A 147 23.34 3.09 2.54
CA TYR A 147 22.73 4.29 1.97
C TYR A 147 22.93 5.47 2.92
N PRO A 148 23.39 6.63 2.44
CA PRO A 148 23.50 7.82 3.27
C PRO A 148 22.12 8.42 3.55
N ILE A 149 22.05 9.29 4.56
CA ILE A 149 20.87 10.13 4.82
C ILE A 149 20.69 11.11 3.66
N LEU A 150 19.46 11.23 3.15
CA LEU A 150 19.14 12.10 2.02
C LEU A 150 18.56 13.44 2.48
N THR A 151 18.88 14.51 1.75
CA THR A 151 18.21 15.80 1.90
C THR A 151 16.87 15.81 1.14
N VAL A 152 15.95 16.67 1.58
CA VAL A 152 14.68 16.94 0.88
C VAL A 152 14.92 17.34 -0.59
N GLU A 153 15.95 18.15 -0.84
CA GLU A 153 16.35 18.57 -2.18
C GLU A 153 16.87 17.38 -3.03
N TYR A 154 17.64 16.46 -2.44
CA TYR A 154 18.13 15.29 -3.15
C TYR A 154 16.97 14.40 -3.62
N VAL A 155 15.99 14.13 -2.73
CA VAL A 155 14.83 13.28 -3.07
C VAL A 155 14.07 13.87 -4.26
N THR A 156 13.81 15.17 -4.24
CA THR A 156 13.02 15.83 -5.29
C THR A 156 13.78 16.04 -6.60
N THR A 157 15.09 16.26 -6.56
CA THR A 157 15.90 16.52 -7.76
C THR A 157 16.46 15.26 -8.41
N GLN A 158 16.79 14.23 -7.62
CA GLN A 158 17.41 12.99 -8.12
C GLN A 158 16.40 11.86 -8.28
N ILE A 159 15.51 11.65 -7.30
CA ILE A 159 14.47 10.61 -7.40
C ILE A 159 13.29 11.11 -8.26
N LYS A 160 12.96 12.41 -8.16
CA LYS A 160 11.91 13.08 -8.95
C LYS A 160 10.54 12.39 -8.83
N PRO A 161 9.98 12.27 -7.61
CA PRO A 161 8.62 11.75 -7.47
C PRO A 161 7.61 12.67 -8.14
N GLU A 162 6.51 12.08 -8.62
CA GLU A 162 5.38 12.84 -9.16
C GLU A 162 4.67 13.66 -8.09
N SER A 163 4.57 13.10 -6.87
CA SER A 163 4.03 13.78 -5.71
C SER A 163 4.89 13.54 -4.47
N PHE A 164 5.06 14.59 -3.67
CA PHE A 164 5.91 14.55 -2.49
C PHE A 164 5.20 15.09 -1.24
N TRP A 165 5.35 14.35 -0.15
CA TRP A 165 4.72 14.63 1.15
C TRP A 165 5.79 14.82 2.22
N LEU A 166 5.77 15.98 2.86
CA LEU A 166 6.65 16.28 3.99
C LEU A 166 5.88 16.23 5.32
N ASN A 167 6.33 15.40 6.25
CA ASN A 167 5.75 15.29 7.57
C ASN A 167 6.63 15.95 8.64
N VAL A 168 6.09 16.94 9.34
CA VAL A 168 6.75 17.67 10.43
C VAL A 168 6.29 17.10 11.76
N GLN A 169 7.11 16.23 12.36
CA GLN A 169 6.75 15.50 13.58
C GLN A 169 6.85 16.33 14.87
N HIS A 170 7.79 17.28 14.93
CA HIS A 170 8.20 17.92 16.19
C HIS A 170 8.52 19.43 16.06
N ASP A 171 7.63 20.23 15.48
CA ASP A 171 7.89 21.66 15.22
C ASP A 171 8.20 22.45 16.50
N ALA A 172 7.46 22.23 17.59
CA ALA A 172 7.68 22.84 18.89
C ALA A 172 9.06 22.50 19.47
N PHE A 173 9.58 21.29 19.23
CA PHE A 173 10.94 20.91 19.64
C PHE A 173 11.98 21.74 18.90
N TYR A 174 11.85 21.88 17.57
CA TYR A 174 12.80 22.66 16.78
C TYR A 174 12.84 24.14 17.18
N GLU A 175 11.68 24.72 17.54
CA GLU A 175 11.62 26.09 18.03
C GLU A 175 12.38 26.32 19.34
N GLN A 176 12.32 25.36 20.27
CA GLN A 176 13.11 25.41 21.51
C GLN A 176 14.63 25.43 21.25
N GLN A 177 15.04 25.00 20.06
CA GLN A 177 16.43 24.92 19.62
C GLN A 177 16.80 26.04 18.63
N ASN A 178 15.95 27.07 18.52
CA ASN A 178 16.10 28.20 17.59
C ASN A 178 16.14 27.79 16.10
N LEU A 179 15.52 26.66 15.75
CA LEU A 179 15.29 26.22 14.37
C LEU A 179 13.80 26.40 14.02
N SER A 180 13.50 26.54 12.73
CA SER A 180 12.12 26.79 12.28
C SER A 180 11.76 25.92 11.07
N MET A 181 10.90 24.91 11.29
CA MET A 181 10.37 24.07 10.22
C MET A 181 9.57 24.89 9.20
N SER A 182 8.77 25.85 9.67
CA SER A 182 8.02 26.75 8.78
C SER A 182 8.94 27.52 7.82
N ASN A 183 10.05 28.08 8.32
CA ASN A 183 10.98 28.81 7.45
C ASN A 183 11.74 27.88 6.49
N PHE A 184 12.10 26.69 6.94
CA PHE A 184 12.66 25.65 6.07
C PHE A 184 11.68 25.31 4.94
N LEU A 185 10.42 24.98 5.26
CA LEU A 185 9.40 24.60 4.27
C LEU A 185 9.09 25.71 3.26
N ILE A 186 9.09 26.98 3.69
CA ILE A 186 8.91 28.13 2.78
C ILE A 186 10.11 28.31 1.85
N SER A 187 11.32 27.99 2.32
CA SER A 187 12.52 28.06 1.49
C SER A 187 12.56 26.88 0.52
N ALA A 188 12.26 25.67 1.00
CA ALA A 188 12.18 24.46 0.21
C ALA A 188 11.12 24.56 -0.88
N SER A 189 9.92 25.08 -0.60
CA SER A 189 8.83 25.21 -1.59
C SER A 189 9.13 26.12 -2.77
N ARG A 190 10.19 26.95 -2.70
CA ARG A 190 10.67 27.76 -3.83
C ARG A 190 11.54 26.97 -4.80
N ILE A 191 12.10 25.86 -4.34
CA ILE A 191 13.08 25.04 -5.06
C ILE A 191 12.42 23.74 -5.52
N VAL A 192 11.54 23.18 -4.69
CA VAL A 192 10.96 21.86 -4.88
C VAL A 192 9.44 21.91 -4.84
N SER A 193 8.79 21.02 -5.60
CA SER A 193 7.34 20.84 -5.53
C SER A 193 6.98 20.02 -4.30
N ILE A 194 6.16 20.59 -3.41
CA ILE A 194 5.63 19.92 -2.22
C ILE A 194 4.12 19.88 -2.38
N ASN A 195 3.55 18.67 -2.40
CA ASN A 195 2.12 18.47 -2.65
C ASN A 195 1.35 18.41 -1.33
N TYR A 196 1.97 17.87 -0.28
CA TYR A 196 1.36 17.66 1.02
C TYR A 196 2.31 18.04 2.14
N ILE A 197 1.76 18.65 3.19
CA ILE A 197 2.46 18.92 4.44
C ILE A 197 1.58 18.45 5.59
N SER A 198 2.13 17.59 6.45
CA SER A 198 1.45 17.15 7.67
C SER A 198 2.22 17.50 8.92
N SER A 199 1.49 17.57 10.03
CA SER A 199 2.05 17.69 11.37
C SER A 199 1.02 17.23 12.40
N PRO A 200 1.46 16.66 13.53
CA PRO A 200 0.58 16.36 14.65
C PRO A 200 0.37 17.58 15.56
N GLU A 201 1.03 18.71 15.31
CA GLU A 201 0.96 19.90 16.19
C GLU A 201 0.04 20.98 15.60
N VAL A 202 -0.97 21.42 16.35
CA VAL A 202 -1.97 22.40 15.85
C VAL A 202 -1.32 23.76 15.59
N ASN A 203 -0.45 24.22 16.49
CA ASN A 203 0.21 25.52 16.36
C ASN A 203 1.13 25.61 15.13
N PHE A 204 1.63 24.49 14.61
CA PHE A 204 2.40 24.46 13.36
C PHE A 204 1.58 25.06 12.20
N PHE A 205 0.31 24.64 12.05
CA PHE A 205 -0.56 25.11 10.96
C PHE A 205 -0.81 26.62 11.05
N THR A 206 -1.02 27.15 12.26
CA THR A 206 -1.20 28.59 12.49
C THR A 206 0.01 29.40 12.03
N LYS A 207 1.24 28.87 12.19
CA LYS A 207 2.49 29.55 11.83
C LYS A 207 2.81 29.53 10.34
N ILE A 208 2.33 28.51 9.62
CA ILE A 208 2.58 28.35 8.18
C ILE A 208 1.40 28.80 7.30
N ALA A 209 0.21 28.97 7.89
CA ALA A 209 -0.99 29.41 7.20
C ALA A 209 -0.75 30.67 6.35
N GLY A 210 -1.17 30.60 5.08
CA GLY A 210 -1.07 31.72 4.13
C GLY A 210 0.34 32.01 3.59
N ARG A 211 1.39 31.32 4.06
CA ARG A 211 2.78 31.60 3.66
C ARG A 211 3.25 30.82 2.42
N LEU A 212 2.49 29.82 1.97
CA LEU A 212 2.81 28.95 0.83
C LEU A 212 1.97 29.22 -0.43
N GLY A 213 1.27 30.37 -0.48
CA GLY A 213 0.47 30.78 -1.65
C GLY A 213 -0.87 30.05 -1.79
N ARG A 214 -1.68 30.46 -2.78
CA ARG A 214 -3.04 29.93 -3.01
C ARG A 214 -3.08 28.51 -3.58
N ASN A 215 -2.06 28.14 -4.34
CA ASN A 215 -1.89 26.80 -4.91
C ASN A 215 -0.81 26.02 -4.15
N GLY A 216 -0.70 26.28 -2.84
CA GLY A 216 0.26 25.62 -1.96
C GLY A 216 -0.11 24.16 -1.67
N PRO A 217 0.71 23.47 -0.86
CA PRO A 217 0.45 22.09 -0.48
C PRO A 217 -0.84 21.93 0.32
N ILE A 218 -1.41 20.74 0.26
CA ILE A 218 -2.53 20.32 1.10
C ILE A 218 -2.01 20.11 2.52
N PHE A 219 -2.63 20.80 3.47
CA PHE A 219 -2.32 20.63 4.90
C PHE A 219 -3.14 19.48 5.50
N VAL A 220 -2.44 18.55 6.16
CA VAL A 220 -3.03 17.35 6.76
C VAL A 220 -2.68 17.25 8.24
N PHE A 221 -3.69 17.25 9.11
CA PHE A 221 -3.46 17.11 10.55
C PHE A 221 -3.27 15.64 10.92
N GLN A 222 -2.14 15.30 11.54
CA GLN A 222 -1.82 13.93 11.93
C GLN A 222 -2.33 13.64 13.36
N PHE A 223 -3.19 12.64 13.49
CA PHE A 223 -3.60 12.12 14.79
C PHE A 223 -2.61 11.03 15.24
N LEU A 224 -2.23 11.06 16.52
CA LEU A 224 -1.48 9.98 17.17
C LEU A 224 -2.46 9.04 17.88
N ARG A 225 -2.16 8.52 19.09
CA ARG A 225 -3.15 7.73 19.84
C ARG A 225 -4.19 8.64 20.48
N LYS A 226 -5.40 8.11 20.72
CA LYS A 226 -6.55 8.94 21.17
C LYS A 226 -6.30 9.59 22.53
N GLU A 227 -5.54 8.91 23.37
CA GLU A 227 -5.12 9.27 24.72
C GLU A 227 -3.88 10.18 24.76
N ASP A 228 -3.11 10.22 23.67
CA ASP A 228 -1.95 11.11 23.59
C ASP A 228 -2.42 12.58 23.60
N ILE A 229 -1.64 13.45 24.24
CA ILE A 229 -1.93 14.87 24.35
C ILE A 229 -1.24 15.61 23.21
N GLU A 230 -2.00 16.41 22.47
CA GLU A 230 -1.45 17.32 21.48
C GLU A 230 -0.73 18.48 22.23
N PRO A 231 0.55 18.73 21.93
CA PRO A 231 1.41 19.54 22.80
C PRO A 231 1.06 21.03 22.85
N THR A 232 0.30 21.56 21.88
CA THR A 232 0.06 23.01 21.76
C THR A 232 -1.31 23.45 22.27
N THR A 233 -2.29 22.55 22.28
CA THR A 233 -3.65 22.78 22.76
C THR A 233 -3.91 22.15 24.12
N ASN A 234 -3.02 21.26 24.59
CA ASN A 234 -3.17 20.50 25.83
C ASN A 234 -4.48 19.69 25.88
N ARG A 235 -4.97 19.27 24.71
CA ARG A 235 -6.13 18.38 24.54
C ARG A 235 -5.65 17.03 24.02
N THR A 236 -6.39 15.98 24.33
CA THR A 236 -6.10 14.68 23.73
C THR A 236 -6.49 14.67 22.25
N TYR A 237 -5.79 13.88 21.43
CA TYR A 237 -6.15 13.72 20.02
C TYR A 237 -7.59 13.20 19.85
N GLY A 238 -8.07 12.33 20.74
CA GLY A 238 -9.47 11.88 20.76
C GLY A 238 -10.47 13.02 21.03
N SER A 239 -10.12 13.99 21.88
CA SER A 239 -10.94 15.18 22.11
C SER A 239 -10.93 16.13 20.92
N ILE A 240 -9.83 16.22 20.17
CA ILE A 240 -9.75 17.04 18.96
C ILE A 240 -10.59 16.40 17.85
N LEU A 241 -10.54 15.07 17.71
CA LEU A 241 -11.26 14.31 16.69
C LEU A 241 -12.78 14.51 16.76
N SER A 242 -13.34 14.69 17.96
CA SER A 242 -14.78 14.92 18.14
C SER A 242 -15.27 16.28 17.63
N ASN A 243 -14.37 17.16 17.19
CA ASN A 243 -14.70 18.45 16.59
C ASN A 243 -13.97 18.64 15.25
N LEU A 244 -14.42 17.92 14.22
CA LEU A 244 -13.86 18.00 12.87
C LEU A 244 -14.00 19.39 12.23
N THR A 245 -15.03 20.16 12.60
CA THR A 245 -15.17 21.56 12.18
C THR A 245 -14.02 22.42 12.67
N PHE A 246 -13.53 22.19 13.90
CA PHE A 246 -12.32 22.86 14.41
C PHE A 246 -11.10 22.47 13.58
N VAL A 247 -10.90 21.19 13.27
CA VAL A 247 -9.77 20.72 12.44
C VAL A 247 -9.81 21.34 11.04
N LYS A 248 -11.00 21.47 10.45
CA LYS A 248 -11.21 22.09 9.14
C LYS A 248 -10.79 23.56 9.07
N THR A 249 -10.65 24.25 10.20
CA THR A 249 -10.19 25.65 10.23
C THR A 249 -8.71 25.80 9.84
N PHE A 250 -7.90 24.75 9.96
CA PHE A 250 -6.46 24.81 9.71
C PHE A 250 -5.91 23.69 8.81
N ALA A 251 -6.66 22.61 8.60
CA ALA A 251 -6.26 21.50 7.74
C ALA A 251 -7.33 21.19 6.67
N SER A 252 -6.89 20.63 5.56
CA SER A 252 -7.74 20.13 4.46
C SER A 252 -7.92 18.61 4.49
N GLY A 253 -7.12 17.90 5.28
CA GLY A 253 -7.29 16.49 5.56
C GLY A 253 -6.80 16.10 6.95
N ILE A 254 -7.05 14.85 7.30
CA ILE A 254 -6.59 14.20 8.52
C ILE A 254 -5.82 12.93 8.16
N LEU A 255 -4.76 12.63 8.89
CA LEU A 255 -4.06 11.35 8.84
C LEU A 255 -4.28 10.64 10.17
N VAL A 256 -4.92 9.47 10.15
CA VAL A 256 -5.29 8.73 11.36
C VAL A 256 -4.73 7.30 11.35
N PRO A 257 -4.38 6.72 12.50
CA PRO A 257 -4.10 5.29 12.59
C PRO A 257 -5.31 4.44 12.16
N LYS A 258 -5.07 3.27 11.55
CA LYS A 258 -6.13 2.29 11.16
C LYS A 258 -7.18 2.07 12.27
N SER A 259 -6.74 2.00 13.53
CA SER A 259 -7.57 1.77 14.72
C SER A 259 -8.61 2.87 15.01
N TYR A 260 -8.51 4.04 14.38
CA TYR A 260 -9.52 5.07 14.49
C TYR A 260 -10.78 4.76 13.68
N ILE A 261 -10.64 4.00 12.60
CA ILE A 261 -11.72 3.68 11.66
C ILE A 261 -12.22 2.26 11.94
N LEU A 262 -11.31 1.29 11.97
CA LEU A 262 -11.60 -0.12 12.29
C LEU A 262 -10.83 -0.49 13.56
N PRO A 263 -11.45 -0.42 14.75
CA PRO A 263 -10.78 -0.71 16.00
C PRO A 263 -10.57 -2.21 16.17
N LEU A 264 -9.57 -2.57 16.98
CA LEU A 264 -9.29 -3.93 17.39
C LEU A 264 -9.59 -4.10 18.88
N ASP A 265 -9.97 -5.32 19.28
CA ASP A 265 -10.01 -5.72 20.68
C ASP A 265 -8.60 -6.07 21.21
N ASP A 266 -8.51 -6.37 22.50
CA ASP A 266 -7.25 -6.77 23.16
C ASP A 266 -6.66 -8.09 22.60
N LYS A 267 -7.41 -8.82 21.77
CA LYS A 267 -7.01 -10.07 21.13
C LYS A 267 -6.72 -9.89 19.63
N GLN A 268 -6.61 -8.65 19.13
CA GLN A 268 -6.31 -8.34 17.73
C GLN A 268 -7.41 -8.76 16.73
N TYR A 269 -8.66 -8.88 17.18
CA TYR A 269 -9.81 -9.06 16.29
C TYR A 269 -10.51 -7.72 16.04
N LEU A 270 -11.07 -7.56 14.84
CA LEU A 270 -11.90 -6.42 14.48
C LEU A 270 -13.14 -6.38 15.38
N VAL A 271 -13.41 -5.19 15.94
CA VAL A 271 -14.69 -4.94 16.61
C VAL A 271 -15.65 -4.22 15.67
N PRO A 272 -16.97 -4.45 15.79
CA PRO A 272 -17.96 -3.73 15.00
C PRO A 272 -17.76 -2.21 15.14
N PRO A 273 -17.60 -1.48 14.01
CA PRO A 273 -17.45 -0.03 14.07
C PRO A 273 -18.74 0.64 14.54
N PRO A 274 -18.67 1.87 15.07
CA PRO A 274 -19.86 2.65 15.38
C PRO A 274 -20.72 2.88 14.11
N PRO A 275 -22.04 3.15 14.25
CA PRO A 275 -22.95 3.29 13.10
C PRO A 275 -22.57 4.40 12.12
N LYS A 276 -21.79 5.39 12.58
CA LYS A 276 -21.23 6.45 11.75
C LYS A 276 -19.72 6.23 11.60
N SER A 277 -19.25 6.16 10.36
CA SER A 277 -17.83 6.08 10.06
C SER A 277 -17.17 7.45 10.24
N LEU A 278 -15.99 7.47 10.88
CA LEU A 278 -15.12 8.65 10.92
C LEU A 278 -14.86 9.21 9.51
N VAL A 279 -14.76 8.33 8.50
CA VAL A 279 -14.50 8.73 7.12
C VAL A 279 -15.65 9.57 6.58
N GLN A 280 -16.89 9.12 6.80
CA GLN A 280 -18.09 9.84 6.37
C GLN A 280 -18.24 11.18 7.11
N ASP A 281 -18.08 11.19 8.44
CA ASP A 281 -18.16 12.43 9.23
C ASP A 281 -17.09 13.46 8.79
N ALA A 282 -15.88 12.99 8.46
CA ALA A 282 -14.80 13.85 7.94
C ALA A 282 -15.09 14.35 6.52
N HIS A 283 -15.61 13.50 5.64
CA HIS A 283 -16.02 13.89 4.29
C HIS A 283 -17.16 14.91 4.32
N GLU A 284 -18.15 14.74 5.19
CA GLU A 284 -19.23 15.72 5.43
C GLU A 284 -18.67 17.08 5.90
N ALA A 285 -17.61 17.06 6.72
CA ALA A 285 -16.87 18.26 7.12
C ALA A 285 -15.91 18.80 6.04
N GLY A 286 -15.81 18.13 4.88
CA GLY A 286 -14.92 18.49 3.77
C GLY A 286 -13.44 18.23 4.06
N LEU A 287 -13.11 17.26 4.91
CA LEU A 287 -11.76 16.80 5.22
C LEU A 287 -11.45 15.50 4.49
N GLN A 288 -10.32 15.45 3.79
CA GLN A 288 -9.78 14.19 3.25
C GLN A 288 -9.30 13.30 4.40
N VAL A 289 -9.46 11.99 4.27
CA VAL A 289 -9.01 11.01 5.28
C VAL A 289 -7.93 10.12 4.73
N TYR A 290 -6.74 10.26 5.30
CA TYR A 290 -5.59 9.40 5.05
C TYR A 290 -5.40 8.48 6.24
N VAL A 291 -4.91 7.26 5.98
CA VAL A 291 -4.79 6.24 7.03
C VAL A 291 -3.38 5.70 7.13
N SER A 292 -2.81 5.68 8.32
CA SER A 292 -1.47 5.17 8.61
C SER A 292 -1.47 3.83 9.33
N GLY A 293 -0.34 3.12 9.23
CA GLY A 293 -0.08 1.88 9.94
C GLY A 293 -0.21 0.63 9.06
N PHE A 294 -0.24 0.79 7.74
CA PHE A 294 -0.27 -0.36 6.84
C PHE A 294 1.13 -0.94 6.65
N ALA A 295 1.27 -2.21 6.99
CA ALA A 295 2.46 -3.00 6.82
C ALA A 295 2.08 -4.47 6.61
N ASN A 296 2.86 -5.20 5.83
CA ASN A 296 2.56 -6.61 5.53
C ASN A 296 3.11 -7.57 6.59
N ASP A 297 3.97 -7.07 7.48
CA ASP A 297 4.76 -7.85 8.41
C ASP A 297 4.42 -7.59 9.89
N ILE A 298 3.55 -6.62 10.17
CA ILE A 298 3.17 -6.22 11.53
C ILE A 298 1.73 -5.68 11.55
N ASP A 299 1.03 -5.85 12.69
CA ASP A 299 -0.24 -5.20 13.03
C ASP A 299 -1.38 -5.39 11.99
N ILE A 300 -1.51 -6.62 11.46
CA ILE A 300 -2.67 -7.06 10.67
C ILE A 300 -3.65 -7.78 11.60
N ALA A 301 -4.92 -7.36 11.60
CA ALA A 301 -5.96 -8.00 12.39
C ALA A 301 -6.13 -9.48 12.01
N HIS A 302 -6.46 -10.32 12.99
CA HIS A 302 -6.62 -11.76 12.76
C HIS A 302 -7.70 -12.06 11.73
N ASP A 303 -8.78 -11.28 11.70
CA ASP A 303 -9.89 -11.41 10.74
C ASP A 303 -9.43 -11.45 9.27
N TYR A 304 -8.33 -10.78 8.94
CA TYR A 304 -7.76 -10.78 7.59
C TYR A 304 -6.96 -12.04 7.26
N SER A 305 -6.82 -12.99 8.18
CA SER A 305 -6.07 -14.25 7.98
C SER A 305 -4.64 -14.02 7.45
N SER A 306 -3.99 -12.94 7.93
CA SER A 306 -2.66 -12.48 7.46
C SER A 306 -2.58 -12.09 5.99
N ASP A 307 -3.70 -11.85 5.31
CA ASP A 307 -3.73 -11.26 3.97
C ASP A 307 -3.74 -9.73 4.06
N PRO A 308 -2.62 -9.05 3.72
CA PRO A 308 -2.59 -7.60 3.76
C PRO A 308 -3.51 -6.97 2.72
N VAL A 309 -3.75 -7.61 1.56
CA VAL A 309 -4.61 -7.04 0.49
C VAL A 309 -6.04 -6.88 1.00
N SER A 310 -6.58 -7.91 1.66
CA SER A 310 -7.87 -7.86 2.35
C SER A 310 -7.95 -6.71 3.36
N GLU A 311 -6.88 -6.45 4.11
CA GLU A 311 -6.84 -5.30 5.03
C GLU A 311 -6.97 -3.98 4.27
N TYR A 312 -6.17 -3.73 3.22
CA TYR A 312 -6.30 -2.49 2.45
C TYR A 312 -7.71 -2.30 1.87
N LEU A 313 -8.29 -3.37 1.31
CA LEU A 313 -9.63 -3.35 0.70
C LEU A 313 -10.70 -2.87 1.71
N SER A 314 -10.61 -3.30 2.98
CA SER A 314 -11.52 -2.84 4.04
C SER A 314 -11.50 -1.32 4.30
N PHE A 315 -10.46 -0.60 3.86
CA PHE A 315 -10.39 0.86 3.98
C PHE A 315 -10.66 1.59 2.66
N VAL A 316 -10.33 0.98 1.51
CA VAL A 316 -10.43 1.66 0.20
C VAL A 316 -11.74 1.37 -0.54
N ASP A 317 -12.36 0.22 -0.33
CA ASP A 317 -13.58 -0.19 -1.03
C ASP A 317 -14.39 -1.22 -0.24
N ASN A 318 -14.98 -0.78 0.89
CA ASN A 318 -15.80 -1.64 1.75
C ASN A 318 -17.32 -1.51 1.50
N GLY A 319 -17.72 -0.78 0.45
CA GLY A 319 -19.11 -0.47 0.11
C GLY A 319 -19.77 0.64 0.93
N ASN A 320 -19.19 1.04 2.08
CA ASN A 320 -19.74 2.10 2.95
C ASN A 320 -18.93 3.40 2.91
N PHE A 321 -17.62 3.32 2.71
CA PHE A 321 -16.75 4.47 2.49
C PHE A 321 -15.49 4.08 1.71
N SER A 322 -14.77 5.08 1.20
CA SER A 322 -13.39 4.95 0.72
C SER A 322 -12.52 6.03 1.36
N VAL A 323 -11.43 5.65 2.01
CA VAL A 323 -10.44 6.63 2.48
C VAL A 323 -9.74 7.30 1.30
N ASP A 324 -9.28 8.54 1.46
CA ASP A 324 -8.61 9.31 0.40
C ASP A 324 -7.16 8.87 0.15
N GLY A 325 -6.57 8.09 1.06
CA GLY A 325 -5.29 7.43 0.80
C GLY A 325 -4.78 6.60 1.98
N VAL A 326 -3.78 5.77 1.69
CA VAL A 326 -3.16 4.85 2.64
C VAL A 326 -1.65 5.08 2.68
N LEU A 327 -1.13 5.30 3.89
CA LEU A 327 0.29 5.42 4.20
C LEU A 327 0.84 4.04 4.57
N SER A 328 1.72 3.52 3.72
CA SER A 328 2.17 2.13 3.73
C SER A 328 3.68 1.99 3.62
N ASP A 329 4.21 0.99 4.32
CA ASP A 329 5.59 0.52 4.22
C ASP A 329 5.83 -0.35 2.98
N PHE A 330 4.73 -0.90 2.43
CA PHE A 330 4.70 -1.82 1.28
C PHE A 330 3.80 -1.22 0.20
N PRO A 331 4.22 -0.12 -0.46
CA PRO A 331 3.38 0.61 -1.40
C PRO A 331 2.95 -0.24 -2.61
N LEU A 332 3.66 -1.34 -2.91
CA LEU A 332 3.23 -2.31 -3.93
C LEU A 332 1.94 -3.03 -3.54
N THR A 333 1.75 -3.37 -2.27
CA THR A 333 0.52 -4.01 -1.80
C THR A 333 -0.64 -3.04 -1.82
N ALA A 334 -0.42 -1.81 -1.33
CA ALA A 334 -1.39 -0.73 -1.48
C ALA A 334 -1.75 -0.49 -2.97
N SER A 335 -0.74 -0.54 -3.86
CA SER A 335 -0.93 -0.40 -5.30
C SER A 335 -1.72 -1.54 -5.91
N SER A 336 -1.49 -2.79 -5.49
CA SER A 336 -2.29 -3.94 -5.96
C SER A 336 -3.74 -3.83 -5.50
N SER A 337 -3.97 -3.28 -4.30
CA SER A 337 -5.30 -3.05 -3.79
C SER A 337 -5.99 -1.92 -4.54
N ILE A 338 -5.34 -0.79 -4.84
CA ILE A 338 -6.02 0.36 -5.49
C ILE A 338 -6.06 0.24 -7.03
N GLY A 339 -5.07 -0.38 -7.65
CA GLY A 339 -4.95 -0.51 -9.11
C GLY A 339 -5.87 -1.56 -9.73
N ASN A 340 -6.68 -2.26 -8.93
CA ASN A 340 -7.60 -3.28 -9.40
C ASN A 340 -8.83 -2.64 -10.08
N ARG A 341 -9.06 -2.98 -11.35
CA ARG A 341 -10.15 -2.42 -12.17
C ARG A 341 -11.56 -2.80 -11.70
N CYS A 342 -11.68 -3.85 -10.89
CA CYS A 342 -12.95 -4.23 -10.28
C CYS A 342 -13.47 -3.19 -9.28
N LEU A 343 -12.58 -2.37 -8.71
CA LEU A 343 -12.90 -1.55 -7.55
C LEU A 343 -13.56 -0.23 -7.92
N GLY A 344 -14.48 0.19 -7.05
CA GLY A 344 -15.35 1.35 -7.24
C GLY A 344 -16.37 1.21 -8.38
N THR A 345 -16.42 0.08 -9.07
CA THR A 345 -17.56 -0.22 -9.94
C THR A 345 -18.76 -0.62 -9.06
N GLN A 346 -19.98 -0.19 -9.40
CA GLN A 346 -21.21 -0.70 -8.74
C GLN A 346 -21.50 -2.17 -9.08
N GLU A 347 -20.58 -2.88 -9.76
CA GLU A 347 -20.69 -4.31 -10.00
C GLU A 347 -20.42 -5.09 -8.70
N THR A 348 -21.00 -6.28 -8.60
CA THR A 348 -20.77 -7.16 -7.45
C THR A 348 -19.30 -7.54 -7.38
N LEU A 349 -18.61 -7.08 -6.33
CA LEU A 349 -17.27 -7.53 -5.99
C LEU A 349 -17.24 -9.07 -5.98
N PRO A 350 -16.22 -9.71 -6.56
CA PRO A 350 -16.04 -11.15 -6.41
C PRO A 350 -16.11 -11.54 -4.92
N PRO A 351 -16.69 -12.69 -4.54
CA PRO A 351 -16.86 -13.05 -3.13
C PRO A 351 -15.58 -13.04 -2.29
N TYR A 352 -14.43 -13.27 -2.92
CA TYR A 352 -13.11 -13.22 -2.26
C TYR A 352 -12.57 -11.80 -2.06
N MET A 353 -13.19 -10.78 -2.67
CA MET A 353 -12.93 -9.36 -2.43
C MET A 353 -14.02 -8.74 -1.54
N ALA A 354 -14.98 -9.54 -1.06
CA ALA A 354 -16.00 -9.03 -0.16
C ALA A 354 -15.35 -8.52 1.14
N PRO A 355 -15.84 -7.41 1.72
CA PRO A 355 -15.30 -6.88 2.96
C PRO A 355 -15.35 -7.92 4.08
N VAL A 356 -14.30 -7.96 4.90
CA VAL A 356 -14.24 -8.87 6.05
C VAL A 356 -15.13 -8.34 7.17
N GLU A 357 -16.11 -9.15 7.58
CA GLU A 357 -17.02 -8.81 8.67
C GLU A 357 -16.31 -8.87 10.04
N PRO A 358 -16.42 -7.83 10.89
CA PRO A 358 -15.76 -7.80 12.19
C PRO A 358 -16.11 -8.99 13.10
N GLY A 359 -15.08 -9.68 13.60
CA GLY A 359 -15.22 -10.82 14.51
C GLY A 359 -15.69 -12.12 13.84
N SER A 360 -15.82 -12.14 12.50
CA SER A 360 -16.26 -13.32 11.75
C SER A 360 -15.31 -14.50 11.93
N LEU A 361 -14.00 -14.25 11.96
CA LEU A 361 -13.02 -15.31 12.20
C LEU A 361 -13.17 -15.91 13.61
N LEU A 362 -13.40 -15.08 14.62
CA LEU A 362 -13.58 -15.55 16.00
C LEU A 362 -14.85 -16.42 16.12
N GLN A 363 -15.91 -16.09 15.39
CA GLN A 363 -17.10 -16.94 15.30
C GLN A 363 -16.79 -18.29 14.64
N ALA A 364 -15.99 -18.29 13.56
CA ALA A 364 -15.61 -19.50 12.85
C ALA A 364 -14.70 -20.42 13.67
N VAL A 365 -13.72 -19.88 14.41
CA VAL A 365 -12.80 -20.66 15.25
C VAL A 365 -13.51 -21.29 16.46
N ASN A 366 -14.54 -20.62 16.99
CA ASN A 366 -15.36 -21.16 18.09
C ASN A 366 -16.43 -22.15 17.63
N ALA A 367 -16.60 -22.36 16.31
CA ALA A 367 -17.47 -23.40 15.80
C ALA A 367 -16.84 -24.77 16.09
N ILE A 368 -17.52 -25.58 16.91
CA ILE A 368 -17.10 -26.96 17.18
C ILE A 368 -17.14 -27.71 15.84
N PRO A 369 -16.01 -28.27 15.36
CA PRO A 369 -16.05 -29.10 14.16
C PRO A 369 -17.03 -30.25 14.40
N PRO A 370 -17.83 -30.64 13.39
CA PRO A 370 -18.70 -31.81 13.54
C PRO A 370 -17.87 -32.99 14.05
N ALA A 371 -18.43 -33.73 15.01
CA ALA A 371 -17.74 -34.87 15.63
C ALA A 371 -17.11 -35.73 14.54
N GLN A 372 -15.78 -35.88 14.60
CA GLN A 372 -15.06 -36.70 13.63
C GLN A 372 -15.69 -38.09 13.64
N ALA A 373 -16.06 -38.59 12.45
CA ALA A 373 -16.65 -39.91 12.34
C ALA A 373 -15.74 -40.90 13.10
N PRO A 374 -16.30 -41.81 13.94
CA PRO A 374 -15.49 -42.78 14.66
C PRO A 374 -14.56 -43.47 13.66
N ASN A 375 -13.27 -43.53 13.98
CA ASN A 375 -12.34 -44.30 13.16
C ASN A 375 -12.93 -45.70 12.96
N PRO A 376 -13.02 -46.21 11.72
CA PRO A 376 -13.51 -47.56 11.49
C PRO A 376 -12.68 -48.52 12.35
N VAL A 377 -13.36 -49.33 13.14
CA VAL A 377 -12.71 -50.38 13.93
C VAL A 377 -12.31 -51.46 12.94
N PHE A 378 -11.02 -51.56 12.64
CA PHE A 378 -10.50 -52.67 11.85
C PHE A 378 -10.79 -53.98 12.61
N THR A 379 -11.55 -54.86 11.98
CA THR A 379 -11.78 -56.22 12.46
C THR A 379 -10.74 -57.15 11.84
N ASP A 380 -10.56 -58.36 12.39
CA ASP A 380 -9.65 -59.35 11.81
C ASP A 380 -10.05 -59.73 10.37
N ASP A 381 -11.32 -59.55 10.00
CA ASP A 381 -11.84 -59.74 8.64
C ASP A 381 -11.35 -58.65 7.66
N ASP A 382 -10.97 -57.46 8.15
CA ASP A 382 -10.45 -56.35 7.33
C ASP A 382 -8.94 -56.46 7.03
N VAL A 383 -8.24 -57.39 7.71
CA VAL A 383 -6.78 -57.60 7.63
C VAL A 383 -6.42 -58.99 7.10
N THR A 384 -7.39 -59.89 6.97
CA THR A 384 -7.15 -61.24 6.45
C THR A 384 -7.17 -61.24 4.92
N GLU A 385 -5.97 -61.24 4.32
CA GLU A 385 -5.83 -61.48 2.89
C GLU A 385 -6.24 -62.94 2.56
N PRO A 386 -7.13 -63.18 1.58
CA PRO A 386 -7.47 -64.54 1.16
C PRO A 386 -6.22 -65.32 0.75
N PRO A 387 -6.16 -66.64 1.00
CA PRO A 387 -4.99 -67.43 0.60
C PRO A 387 -4.76 -67.33 -0.91
N LEU A 388 -3.54 -66.98 -1.28
CA LEU A 388 -3.15 -66.83 -2.68
C LEU A 388 -3.44 -68.13 -3.45
N PRO A 389 -3.96 -68.04 -4.69
CA PRO A 389 -4.23 -69.21 -5.49
C PRO A 389 -2.94 -69.99 -5.77
N PRO A 390 -3.00 -71.33 -5.86
CA PRO A 390 -1.82 -72.15 -6.07
C PRO A 390 -1.16 -71.85 -7.42
N VAL A 391 0.16 -71.66 -7.39
CA VAL A 391 0.99 -71.38 -8.56
C VAL A 391 1.03 -72.61 -9.47
N ALA A 392 0.43 -72.51 -10.65
CA ALA A 392 0.57 -73.51 -11.71
C ALA A 392 1.93 -73.33 -12.43
N ALA A 393 2.76 -74.37 -12.41
CA ALA A 393 4.03 -74.38 -13.14
C ALA A 393 3.78 -74.38 -14.65
N LYS A 394 4.35 -73.39 -15.36
CA LYS A 394 4.33 -73.31 -16.83
C LYS A 394 5.52 -74.09 -17.40
N SER A 395 5.26 -75.02 -18.31
CA SER A 395 6.28 -75.85 -18.96
C SER A 395 7.21 -75.03 -19.87
N PRO A 396 8.49 -75.42 -20.02
CA PRO A 396 9.47 -74.63 -20.77
C PRO A 396 9.31 -74.85 -22.27
N THR A 397 9.41 -73.77 -23.06
CA THR A 397 9.58 -73.84 -24.51
C THR A 397 10.90 -73.16 -24.89
N SER A 398 11.66 -73.88 -25.70
CA SER A 398 13.05 -73.70 -26.11
C SER A 398 13.30 -72.53 -27.05
N THR A 399 14.39 -71.80 -26.81
CA THR A 399 15.11 -70.94 -27.76
C THR A 399 16.07 -71.78 -28.62
N PRO A 400 16.37 -71.37 -29.86
CA PRO A 400 17.62 -70.62 -30.13
C PRO A 400 17.40 -69.53 -31.22
N GLY A 401 18.17 -68.46 -31.41
CA GLY A 401 19.46 -67.96 -30.92
C GLY A 401 19.94 -66.91 -31.94
N ASP A 402 20.39 -65.76 -31.44
CA ASP A 402 21.31 -64.73 -31.98
C ASP A 402 21.25 -64.21 -33.43
N SER A 403 21.06 -62.90 -33.58
CA SER A 403 22.11 -61.89 -33.89
C SER A 403 21.65 -60.69 -34.77
N PHE A 404 22.32 -59.57 -34.49
CA PHE A 404 22.14 -58.18 -34.91
C PHE A 404 22.05 -57.90 -36.42
N THR A 405 21.32 -56.85 -36.84
CA THR A 405 21.82 -55.67 -37.62
C THR A 405 20.71 -54.72 -38.15
N ASN A 406 21.12 -53.47 -38.37
CA ASN A 406 20.43 -52.28 -38.91
C ASN A 406 19.49 -52.48 -40.12
N ALA A 407 18.40 -51.68 -40.18
CA ALA A 407 17.91 -50.99 -41.38
C ALA A 407 16.77 -50.03 -40.99
N GLN A 408 16.91 -48.72 -41.18
CA GLN A 408 16.59 -47.95 -42.40
C GLN A 408 15.08 -47.86 -42.68
N ALA A 409 14.57 -46.63 -42.65
CA ALA A 409 13.18 -46.24 -42.82
C ALA A 409 12.60 -46.50 -44.23
N PRO A 410 11.28 -46.71 -44.37
CA PRO A 410 10.58 -46.49 -45.63
C PRO A 410 10.09 -45.02 -45.73
N THR A 411 10.43 -44.40 -46.85
CA THR A 411 9.78 -43.18 -47.38
C THR A 411 9.00 -43.60 -48.67
N PRO A 412 8.32 -42.69 -49.40
CA PRO A 412 6.88 -42.48 -49.26
C PRO A 412 6.14 -42.51 -50.62
N SER A 413 4.81 -42.66 -50.64
CA SER A 413 3.97 -42.24 -51.78
C SER A 413 2.50 -42.26 -51.36
N GLY A 414 1.69 -41.25 -51.63
CA GLY A 414 1.91 -40.01 -52.35
C GLY A 414 0.62 -39.18 -52.33
N GLN A 415 0.85 -37.86 -52.40
CA GLN A 415 0.01 -36.83 -53.03
C GLN A 415 -1.43 -36.65 -52.47
N THR A 416 -1.85 -35.44 -52.09
CA THR A 416 -1.93 -34.31 -53.01
C THR A 416 -1.96 -32.95 -52.27
N ARG A 417 -1.25 -32.00 -52.90
CA ARG A 417 -1.24 -30.52 -52.80
C ARG A 417 -2.57 -29.86 -52.39
N LEU A 418 -2.65 -28.68 -51.77
CA LEU A 418 -1.98 -27.42 -52.09
C LEU A 418 -1.97 -26.46 -50.89
N THR A 419 -0.91 -25.69 -50.82
CA THR A 419 -0.59 -24.56 -49.93
C THR A 419 -1.57 -23.39 -50.01
N LEU A 420 -2.01 -22.87 -48.85
CA LEU A 420 -2.13 -21.43 -48.65
C LEU A 420 -1.99 -21.05 -47.16
N SER A 421 -1.18 -20.02 -46.94
CA SER A 421 -0.81 -19.32 -45.72
C SER A 421 -1.94 -18.99 -44.74
N LEU A 422 -1.78 -19.41 -43.48
CA LEU A 422 -2.35 -18.73 -42.31
C LEU A 422 -1.30 -18.67 -41.19
N ARG A 423 -0.45 -17.64 -41.24
CA ARG A 423 0.07 -17.00 -40.02
C ARG A 423 -0.96 -15.95 -39.61
N PHE A 424 -1.09 -15.72 -38.31
CA PHE A 424 -2.11 -14.90 -37.61
C PHE A 424 -3.38 -15.67 -37.18
N SER A 425 -3.27 -16.58 -36.21
CA SER A 425 -4.41 -16.91 -35.35
C SER A 425 -4.05 -17.38 -33.93
N VAL A 426 -2.79 -17.29 -33.49
CA VAL A 426 -2.43 -17.62 -32.09
C VAL A 426 -2.53 -16.38 -31.18
N PHE A 427 -2.43 -15.17 -31.72
CA PHE A 427 -2.59 -13.93 -30.96
C PHE A 427 -4.05 -13.54 -30.70
N ALA A 428 -5.01 -13.99 -31.51
CA ALA A 428 -6.43 -13.66 -31.32
C ALA A 428 -7.10 -14.52 -30.24
N SER A 429 -6.67 -15.77 -30.06
CA SER A 429 -7.22 -16.68 -29.04
C SER A 429 -6.78 -16.32 -27.61
N LEU A 430 -5.58 -15.75 -27.46
CA LEU A 430 -5.10 -15.20 -26.19
C LEU A 430 -5.77 -13.87 -25.84
N LEU A 431 -6.16 -13.08 -26.85
CA LEU A 431 -6.91 -11.84 -26.63
C LEU A 431 -8.37 -12.11 -26.24
N LEU A 432 -8.99 -13.17 -26.80
CA LEU A 432 -10.36 -13.56 -26.47
C LEU A 432 -10.50 -14.24 -25.10
N LEU A 433 -9.47 -14.97 -24.62
CA LEU A 433 -9.44 -15.48 -23.24
C LEU A 433 -9.23 -14.37 -22.19
N TRP A 434 -8.69 -13.22 -22.60
CA TRP A 434 -8.61 -12.02 -21.76
C TRP A 434 -9.93 -11.23 -21.70
N ILE A 435 -10.79 -11.39 -22.71
CA ILE A 435 -12.09 -10.70 -22.80
C ILE A 435 -13.23 -11.51 -22.12
N SER A 436 -13.04 -12.81 -21.86
CA SER A 436 -14.08 -13.67 -21.30
C SER A 436 -13.76 -14.26 -19.92
N SER A 437 -12.89 -13.62 -19.14
CA SER A 437 -12.80 -13.89 -17.70
C SER A 437 -13.93 -13.12 -17.01
N PRO A 438 -14.78 -13.73 -16.16
CA PRO A 438 -15.84 -13.02 -15.44
C PRO A 438 -15.27 -12.22 -14.26
N LEU A 439 -14.13 -11.58 -14.47
CA LEU A 439 -13.41 -10.81 -13.47
C LEU A 439 -13.45 -9.35 -13.93
N CYS A 440 -14.64 -8.76 -13.73
CA CYS A 440 -15.01 -7.35 -13.87
C CYS A 440 -14.78 -6.75 -15.26
N SER A 441 -15.88 -6.52 -15.99
CA SER A 441 -15.88 -5.98 -17.36
C SER A 441 -16.11 -4.48 -17.38
#